data_AF-A0A415ZIH5-F1
#
_entry.id   AF-A0A415ZIH5-F1
#
_cell.length_a   1.000
_cell.length_b   1.000
_cell.length_c   1.000
_cell.angle_alpha   90.00
_cell.angle_beta   90.00
_cell.angle_gamma   90.00
#
_symmetry.space_group_name_H-M   'P 1'
#
loop_
_entity.id
_entity.type
_entity.pdbx_description
1 polymer ?
#
loop_
_entity_poly.entity_id
_entity_poly.type
_entity_poly.pdbx_seq_one_letter_code
_entity_poly.pdbx_strand_id
1 'polypeptide(L)'
;MIKEIKRAEEMPKVPLAWDKMDEDWGKRLEEMGKWWYQKHPVGSTPKEQTAMNKMVKLRDRLLEFGGNIACMDLTDAHYDAIMERGQYFYGEGIHHAKGFPSQCHYNACAFWAKHQLRMRIATGYALSKDGCWRQHSWLVEPLKTKYRIWETTEDRIAYFGVVLTQEECAEFCELELSSFEPELARRSVKYDLRQVIDGDYVATPIKNAFNSKTAYWMTKKGYTVAVYMFTAEDCFGIEDFEARLTKDGLQEYKTLFRNKFENDDLAVY
;
A
#
# COMPACT_ATOMS: atom_id res chain seq x y z
N MET A 1 -19.77 -27.34 12.10
CA MET A 1 -19.26 -26.80 10.83
C MET A 1 -19.38 -25.28 10.91
N ILE A 2 -18.35 -24.55 10.50
CA ILE A 2 -18.40 -23.08 10.47
C ILE A 2 -19.39 -22.68 9.37
N LYS A 3 -20.38 -21.84 9.68
CA LYS A 3 -21.34 -21.36 8.67
C LYS A 3 -20.68 -20.25 7.86
N GLU A 4 -20.53 -20.48 6.56
CA GLU A 4 -20.04 -19.47 5.62
C GLU A 4 -21.19 -18.52 5.25
N ILE A 5 -20.89 -17.23 5.16
CA ILE A 5 -21.80 -16.21 4.65
C ILE A 5 -21.27 -15.82 3.27
N LYS A 6 -21.89 -16.35 2.24
CA LYS A 6 -21.53 -16.08 0.85
C LYS A 6 -22.31 -14.91 0.30
N ARG A 7 -23.56 -14.67 0.70
CA ARG A 7 -24.38 -13.56 0.19
C ARG A 7 -24.92 -12.68 1.31
N ALA A 8 -25.29 -11.44 0.98
CA ALA A 8 -25.80 -10.48 1.97
C ALA A 8 -27.10 -10.97 2.62
N GLU A 9 -27.94 -11.71 1.90
CA GLU A 9 -29.18 -12.27 2.43
C GLU A 9 -28.94 -13.36 3.48
N GLU A 10 -27.73 -13.93 3.53
CA GLU A 10 -27.33 -14.96 4.50
C GLU A 10 -26.81 -14.35 5.81
N MET A 11 -26.63 -13.02 5.85
CA MET A 11 -26.13 -12.29 7.03
C MET A 11 -27.13 -12.41 8.19
N PRO A 12 -26.71 -12.97 9.34
CA PRO A 12 -27.58 -13.08 10.51
C PRO A 12 -27.84 -11.74 11.22
N LYS A 13 -27.04 -10.71 10.94
CA LYS A 13 -27.17 -9.35 11.49
C LYS A 13 -27.25 -8.32 10.35
N VAL A 14 -28.21 -7.40 10.47
CA VAL A 14 -28.48 -6.22 9.59
C VAL A 14 -27.28 -5.24 9.51
N PRO A 15 -27.24 -4.30 8.53
CA PRO A 15 -26.00 -3.69 8.03
C PRO A 15 -25.12 -3.05 9.09
N LEU A 16 -23.81 -3.18 8.90
CA LEU A 16 -22.81 -2.50 9.72
C LEU A 16 -22.80 -1.00 9.40
N ALA A 17 -22.71 -0.18 10.44
CA ALA A 17 -22.62 1.27 10.29
C ALA A 17 -21.25 1.66 9.72
N TRP A 18 -21.28 2.38 8.61
CA TRP A 18 -20.14 3.03 7.99
C TRP A 18 -20.52 4.47 7.64
N ASP A 19 -19.54 5.36 7.64
CA ASP A 19 -19.70 6.77 7.35
C ASP A 19 -19.76 7.00 5.83
N LYS A 20 -20.53 8.01 5.42
CA LYS A 20 -20.55 8.42 4.01
C LYS A 20 -19.12 8.84 3.61
N MET A 21 -18.71 8.36 2.44
CA MET A 21 -17.45 8.73 1.82
C MET A 21 -17.33 10.25 1.69
N ASP A 22 -16.12 10.77 1.92
CA ASP A 22 -15.77 12.18 1.73
C ASP A 22 -16.08 12.65 0.30
N GLU A 23 -16.85 13.74 0.18
CA GLU A 23 -17.36 14.21 -1.11
C GLU A 23 -16.26 14.80 -2.00
N ASP A 24 -15.26 15.45 -1.41
CA ASP A 24 -14.14 16.04 -2.16
C ASP A 24 -13.19 14.95 -2.64
N TRP A 25 -13.02 13.87 -1.89
CA TRP A 25 -12.36 12.68 -2.37
C TRP A 25 -13.11 12.04 -3.54
N GLY A 26 -14.44 11.92 -3.46
CA GLY A 26 -15.27 11.44 -4.57
C GLY A 26 -15.07 12.24 -5.86
N LYS A 27 -15.15 13.58 -5.79
CA LYS A 27 -14.89 14.46 -6.94
C LYS A 27 -13.50 14.24 -7.54
N ARG A 28 -12.46 14.13 -6.70
CA ARG A 28 -11.09 13.84 -7.18
C ARG A 28 -11.01 12.50 -7.90
N LEU A 29 -11.68 11.46 -7.42
CA LEU A 29 -11.70 10.15 -8.09
C LEU A 29 -12.38 10.22 -9.46
N GLU A 30 -13.45 11.02 -9.58
CA GLU A 30 -14.13 11.29 -10.84
C GLU A 30 -13.22 12.03 -11.83
N GLU A 31 -12.58 13.11 -11.39
CA GLU A 31 -11.63 13.90 -12.17
C GLU A 31 -10.42 13.06 -12.63
N MET A 32 -9.93 12.17 -11.76
CA MET A 32 -8.86 11.23 -12.09
C MET A 32 -9.30 10.10 -13.03
N GLY A 33 -10.59 10.01 -13.38
CA GLY A 33 -11.13 8.97 -14.25
C GLY A 33 -10.96 7.56 -13.69
N LYS A 34 -11.00 7.39 -12.36
CA LYS A 34 -10.82 6.07 -11.74
C LYS A 34 -11.97 5.13 -12.12
N TRP A 35 -11.66 4.10 -12.91
CA TRP A 35 -12.67 3.18 -13.47
C TRP A 35 -13.55 2.52 -12.41
N TRP A 36 -13.00 2.16 -11.24
CA TRP A 36 -13.74 1.49 -10.16
C TRP A 36 -14.74 2.41 -9.44
N TYR A 37 -14.59 3.73 -9.58
CA TYR A 37 -15.56 4.71 -9.09
C TYR A 37 -16.71 4.95 -10.08
N GLN A 38 -16.49 4.67 -11.36
CA GLN A 38 -17.50 4.89 -12.39
C GLN A 38 -18.61 3.82 -12.31
N LYS A 39 -19.85 4.25 -12.49
CA LYS A 39 -21.00 3.34 -12.50
C LYS A 39 -20.92 2.32 -13.64
N HIS A 40 -20.51 2.78 -14.83
CA HIS A 40 -20.38 1.99 -16.05
C HIS A 40 -19.03 2.27 -16.71
N PRO A 41 -17.93 1.67 -16.20
CA PRO A 41 -16.61 1.93 -16.73
C PRO A 41 -16.47 1.38 -18.15
N VAL A 42 -15.85 2.17 -19.03
CA VAL A 42 -15.56 1.81 -20.42
C VAL A 42 -14.06 1.68 -20.57
N GLY A 43 -13.61 0.47 -20.91
CA GLY A 43 -12.20 0.18 -21.18
C GLY A 43 -11.77 0.74 -22.53
N SER A 44 -10.50 1.13 -22.65
CA SER A 44 -9.92 1.65 -23.90
C SER A 44 -9.69 0.54 -24.94
N THR A 45 -9.65 -0.72 -24.50
CA THR A 45 -9.46 -1.90 -25.35
C THR A 45 -10.42 -3.03 -24.97
N PRO A 46 -10.70 -4.00 -25.87
CA PRO A 46 -11.52 -5.16 -25.52
C PRO A 46 -10.97 -5.99 -24.36
N LYS A 47 -9.63 -6.10 -24.25
CA LYS A 47 -8.96 -6.81 -23.14
C LYS A 47 -9.19 -6.09 -21.81
N GLU A 48 -9.01 -4.77 -21.79
CA GLU A 48 -9.27 -3.94 -20.61
C GLU A 48 -10.74 -3.98 -20.22
N GLN A 49 -11.67 -3.86 -21.18
CA GLN A 49 -13.10 -3.97 -20.91
C GLN A 49 -13.46 -5.33 -20.31
N THR A 50 -12.83 -6.41 -20.77
CA THR A 50 -13.05 -7.76 -20.22
C THR A 50 -12.57 -7.86 -18.77
N ALA A 51 -11.41 -7.28 -18.45
CA ALA A 51 -10.89 -7.22 -17.09
C ALA A 51 -11.77 -6.35 -16.17
N MET A 52 -12.20 -5.17 -16.63
CA MET A 52 -13.14 -4.30 -15.92
C MET A 52 -14.46 -5.02 -15.65
N ASN A 53 -15.04 -5.69 -16.66
CA ASN A 53 -16.29 -6.44 -16.50
C ASN A 53 -16.16 -7.57 -15.46
N LYS A 54 -14.98 -8.21 -15.37
CA LYS A 54 -14.68 -9.20 -14.34
C LYS A 54 -14.68 -8.53 -12.96
N MET A 55 -13.89 -7.48 -12.78
CA MET A 55 -13.75 -6.80 -11.48
C MET A 55 -15.02 -6.06 -11.03
N VAL A 56 -15.84 -5.54 -11.95
CA VAL A 56 -17.16 -4.95 -11.64
C VAL A 56 -18.08 -5.97 -10.97
N LYS A 57 -18.05 -7.25 -11.38
CA LYS A 57 -18.84 -8.29 -10.71
C LYS A 57 -18.41 -8.48 -9.26
N LEU A 58 -17.11 -8.46 -8.98
CA LEU A 58 -16.59 -8.53 -7.62
C LEU A 58 -16.91 -7.26 -6.82
N ARG A 59 -16.81 -6.08 -7.42
CA ARG A 59 -17.25 -4.82 -6.81
C ARG A 59 -18.70 -4.91 -6.36
N ASP A 60 -19.60 -5.23 -7.27
CA ASP A 60 -21.03 -5.25 -7.00
C ASP A 60 -21.35 -6.28 -5.90
N ARG A 61 -20.64 -7.42 -5.92
CA ARG A 61 -20.68 -8.46 -4.89
C ARG A 61 -20.26 -7.95 -3.50
N LEU A 62 -19.21 -7.14 -3.41
CA LEU A 62 -18.78 -6.54 -2.14
C LEU A 62 -19.82 -5.54 -1.63
N LEU A 63 -20.37 -4.72 -2.53
CA LEU A 63 -21.37 -3.71 -2.20
C LEU A 63 -22.72 -4.28 -1.76
N GLU A 64 -23.03 -5.55 -2.09
CA GLU A 64 -24.18 -6.28 -1.51
C GLU A 64 -24.13 -6.28 0.03
N PHE A 65 -22.94 -6.33 0.63
CA PHE A 65 -22.73 -6.38 2.08
C PHE A 65 -22.69 -5.01 2.77
N GLY A 66 -22.74 -3.92 2.00
CA GLY A 66 -22.60 -2.54 2.47
C GLY A 66 -21.39 -1.82 1.89
N GLY A 67 -21.15 -0.60 2.38
CA GLY A 67 -20.21 0.34 1.78
C GLY A 67 -20.79 1.06 0.57
N ASN A 68 -20.08 2.07 0.10
CA ASN A 68 -20.44 2.86 -1.09
C ASN A 68 -19.56 2.55 -2.30
N ILE A 69 -18.37 2.00 -2.06
CA ILE A 69 -17.33 1.89 -3.08
C ILE A 69 -16.37 0.75 -2.77
N ALA A 70 -15.75 0.20 -3.81
CA ALA A 70 -14.57 -0.66 -3.66
C ALA A 70 -13.42 -0.04 -4.45
N CYS A 71 -12.31 0.22 -3.76
CA CYS A 71 -11.04 0.64 -4.37
C CYS A 71 -10.32 -0.62 -4.86
N MET A 72 -10.18 -0.77 -6.17
CA MET A 72 -9.76 -2.01 -6.81
C MET A 72 -8.73 -1.78 -7.91
N ASP A 73 -7.81 -2.71 -8.06
CA ASP A 73 -6.98 -2.81 -9.25
C ASP A 73 -7.74 -3.49 -10.40
N LEU A 74 -7.27 -3.28 -11.63
CA LEU A 74 -7.91 -3.82 -12.83
C LEU A 74 -7.90 -5.36 -12.87
N THR A 75 -7.02 -5.99 -12.09
CA THR A 75 -6.90 -7.44 -11.96
C THR A 75 -6.59 -7.81 -10.53
N ASP A 76 -7.14 -8.92 -10.06
CA ASP A 76 -6.84 -9.52 -8.77
C ASP A 76 -6.46 -10.99 -8.98
N ALA A 77 -5.28 -11.38 -8.52
CA ALA A 77 -4.76 -12.74 -8.67
C ALA A 77 -5.67 -13.80 -8.00
N HIS A 78 -6.41 -13.40 -6.97
CA HIS A 78 -7.29 -14.28 -6.21
C HIS A 78 -8.76 -14.14 -6.62
N TYR A 79 -9.08 -13.40 -7.69
CA TYR A 79 -10.47 -13.15 -8.10
C TYR A 79 -11.29 -14.45 -8.19
N ASP A 80 -10.78 -15.47 -8.88
CA ASP A 80 -11.58 -16.66 -9.17
C ASP A 80 -11.86 -17.44 -7.86
N ALA A 81 -10.86 -17.54 -6.97
CA ALA A 81 -11.01 -18.12 -5.64
C ALA A 81 -11.98 -17.31 -4.75
N ILE A 82 -11.92 -15.97 -4.80
CA ILE A 82 -12.85 -15.09 -4.07
C ILE A 82 -14.28 -15.28 -4.58
N MET A 83 -14.50 -15.35 -5.88
CA MET A 83 -15.84 -15.50 -6.44
C MET A 83 -16.45 -16.88 -6.17
N GLU A 84 -15.63 -17.94 -6.13
CA GLU A 84 -16.07 -19.31 -5.91
C GLU A 84 -16.22 -19.66 -4.42
N ARG A 85 -15.22 -19.31 -3.60
CA ARG A 85 -15.06 -19.76 -2.20
C ARG A 85 -15.07 -18.60 -1.19
N GLY A 86 -15.24 -17.37 -1.65
CA GLY A 86 -15.24 -16.20 -0.79
C GLY A 86 -16.36 -16.23 0.24
N GLN A 87 -16.05 -15.74 1.44
CA GLN A 87 -16.99 -15.63 2.53
C GLN A 87 -16.81 -14.29 3.28
N TYR A 88 -17.90 -13.85 3.87
CA TYR A 88 -17.98 -12.64 4.67
C TYR A 88 -17.62 -12.92 6.13
N PHE A 89 -16.90 -11.98 6.74
CA PHE A 89 -16.55 -11.98 8.15
C PHE A 89 -16.89 -10.63 8.79
N TYR A 90 -17.53 -10.67 9.96
CA TYR A 90 -17.77 -9.50 10.79
C TYR A 90 -16.46 -9.02 11.45
N GLY A 91 -16.19 -7.73 11.42
CA GLY A 91 -15.06 -7.09 12.12
C GLY A 91 -15.27 -6.91 13.63
N GLU A 92 -16.15 -7.69 14.26
CA GLU A 92 -16.37 -7.65 15.70
C GLU A 92 -15.40 -8.60 16.42
N GLY A 93 -14.78 -8.15 17.52
CA GLY A 93 -13.92 -9.01 18.35
C GLY A 93 -12.63 -9.45 17.64
N ILE A 94 -12.10 -8.59 16.79
CA ILE A 94 -10.81 -8.78 16.10
C ILE A 94 -9.68 -8.85 17.13
N HIS A 95 -8.75 -9.77 16.92
CA HIS A 95 -7.49 -9.81 17.65
C HIS A 95 -6.40 -9.07 16.88
N HIS A 96 -5.58 -8.29 17.58
CA HIS A 96 -4.51 -7.53 16.93
C HIS A 96 -3.16 -8.22 17.05
N ALA A 97 -2.48 -8.31 15.93
CA ALA A 97 -1.10 -8.73 15.80
C ALA A 97 -0.31 -7.63 15.11
N LYS A 98 0.16 -6.65 15.88
CA LYS A 98 0.78 -5.43 15.35
C LYS A 98 1.90 -5.75 14.34
N GLY A 99 1.70 -5.31 13.10
CA GLY A 99 2.68 -5.40 12.02
C GLY A 99 3.10 -4.02 11.51
N PHE A 100 3.76 -3.98 10.36
CA PHE A 100 4.14 -2.74 9.69
C PHE A 100 2.91 -2.04 9.08
N PRO A 101 2.80 -0.71 9.16
CA PRO A 101 1.69 0.04 8.56
C PRO A 101 1.57 -0.22 7.06
N SER A 102 0.34 -0.41 6.57
CA SER A 102 0.03 -0.63 5.15
C SER A 102 0.76 -1.83 4.51
N GLN A 103 1.15 -2.83 5.30
CA GLN A 103 1.85 -4.04 4.84
C GLN A 103 1.07 -5.30 5.22
N CYS A 104 -0.24 -5.29 5.00
CA CYS A 104 -1.15 -6.34 5.45
C CYS A 104 -0.80 -7.72 4.89
N HIS A 105 -0.38 -7.82 3.62
CA HIS A 105 0.01 -9.10 3.00
C HIS A 105 1.29 -9.67 3.62
N TYR A 106 2.34 -8.85 3.69
CA TYR A 106 3.60 -9.23 4.34
C TYR A 106 3.39 -9.60 5.81
N ASN A 107 2.69 -8.75 6.57
CA ASN A 107 2.43 -9.00 7.98
C ASN A 107 1.63 -10.30 8.16
N ALA A 108 0.68 -10.57 7.26
CA ALA A 108 -0.08 -11.81 7.30
C ALA A 108 0.83 -13.03 7.14
N CYS A 109 1.77 -12.98 6.20
CA CYS A 109 2.77 -14.02 5.99
C CYS A 109 3.74 -14.19 7.16
N ALA A 110 4.31 -13.10 7.66
CA ALA A 110 5.23 -13.12 8.79
C ALA A 110 4.57 -13.71 10.04
N PHE A 111 3.28 -13.42 10.26
CA PHE A 111 2.52 -13.99 11.36
C PHE A 111 2.16 -15.46 11.11
N TRP A 112 1.70 -15.78 9.90
CA TRP A 112 1.36 -17.14 9.51
C TRP A 112 2.55 -18.09 9.66
N ALA A 113 3.75 -17.69 9.24
CA ALA A 113 4.97 -18.51 9.31
C ALA A 113 5.26 -19.04 10.73
N LYS A 114 4.85 -18.31 11.77
CA LYS A 114 5.02 -18.71 13.18
C LYS A 114 3.87 -19.58 13.71
N HIS A 115 2.76 -19.67 12.97
CA HIS A 115 1.48 -20.23 13.42
C HIS A 115 0.77 -21.09 12.36
N GLN A 116 1.50 -21.64 11.39
CA GLN A 116 0.97 -22.32 10.20
C GLN A 116 0.01 -23.48 10.52
N LEU A 117 0.25 -24.18 11.64
CA LEU A 117 -0.60 -25.30 12.08
C LEU A 117 -1.94 -24.87 12.67
N ARG A 118 -2.04 -23.62 13.15
CA ARG A 118 -3.20 -23.10 13.88
C ARG A 118 -4.05 -22.16 13.05
N MET A 119 -3.47 -21.50 12.06
CA MET A 119 -4.10 -20.41 11.33
C MET A 119 -4.00 -20.59 9.82
N ARG A 120 -4.85 -19.88 9.10
CA ARG A 120 -4.79 -19.69 7.65
C ARG A 120 -4.75 -18.21 7.33
N ILE A 121 -4.19 -17.88 6.18
CA ILE A 121 -4.31 -16.57 5.58
C ILE A 121 -5.67 -16.50 4.87
N ALA A 122 -6.32 -15.36 5.01
CA ALA A 122 -7.44 -14.98 4.17
C ALA A 122 -7.04 -13.71 3.39
N THR A 123 -7.45 -13.65 2.13
CA THR A 123 -7.18 -12.52 1.24
C THR A 123 -8.44 -12.14 0.47
N GLY A 124 -8.58 -10.84 0.19
CA GLY A 124 -9.75 -10.28 -0.48
C GLY A 124 -9.86 -8.80 -0.17
N TYR A 125 -11.01 -8.37 0.34
CA TYR A 125 -11.31 -6.96 0.57
C TYR A 125 -11.85 -6.75 1.98
N ALA A 126 -11.48 -5.62 2.59
CA ALA A 126 -11.97 -5.22 3.89
C ALA A 126 -12.67 -3.86 3.85
N LEU A 127 -13.84 -3.78 4.47
CA LEU A 127 -14.65 -2.58 4.58
C LEU A 127 -14.11 -1.69 5.70
N SER A 128 -13.81 -0.45 5.34
CA SER A 128 -13.34 0.56 6.31
C SER A 128 -14.49 1.47 6.76
N LYS A 129 -14.22 2.27 7.81
CA LYS A 129 -15.21 3.19 8.39
C LYS A 129 -15.77 4.21 7.41
N ASP A 130 -15.00 4.60 6.40
CA ASP A 130 -15.41 5.52 5.34
C ASP A 130 -16.29 4.89 4.24
N GLY A 131 -16.75 3.64 4.44
CA GLY A 131 -17.60 2.93 3.50
C GLY A 131 -16.87 2.41 2.26
N CYS A 132 -15.53 2.41 2.25
CA CYS A 132 -14.73 1.89 1.14
C CYS A 132 -14.14 0.51 1.44
N TRP A 133 -14.41 -0.44 0.54
CA TRP A 133 -13.75 -1.74 0.47
C TRP A 133 -12.37 -1.59 -0.15
N ARG A 134 -11.34 -2.12 0.53
CA ARG A 134 -9.94 -2.06 0.07
C ARG A 134 -9.36 -3.45 0.05
N GLN A 135 -8.50 -3.73 -0.93
CA GLN A 135 -7.74 -4.98 -0.95
C GLN A 135 -6.99 -5.15 0.37
N HIS A 136 -7.08 -6.35 0.93
CA HIS A 136 -6.58 -6.62 2.26
C HIS A 136 -6.35 -8.11 2.46
N SER A 137 -5.39 -8.43 3.33
CA SER A 137 -5.14 -9.80 3.79
C SER A 137 -5.04 -9.83 5.32
N TRP A 138 -5.59 -10.88 5.92
CA TRP A 138 -5.68 -11.07 7.36
C TRP A 138 -5.50 -12.55 7.72
N LEU A 139 -5.43 -12.85 9.01
CA LEU A 139 -5.35 -14.22 9.50
C LEU A 139 -6.69 -14.67 10.05
N VAL A 140 -7.00 -15.94 9.84
CA VAL A 140 -8.13 -16.62 10.46
C VAL A 140 -7.67 -17.83 11.25
N GLU A 141 -8.12 -17.92 12.50
CA GLU A 141 -7.96 -19.08 13.36
C GLU A 141 -9.28 -19.86 13.36
N PRO A 142 -9.37 -21.04 12.72
CA PRO A 142 -10.56 -21.87 12.77
C PRO A 142 -10.77 -22.39 14.20
N LEU A 143 -11.90 -22.01 14.80
CA LEU A 143 -12.39 -22.59 16.05
C LEU A 143 -13.51 -23.59 15.73
N LYS A 144 -14.02 -24.29 16.76
CA LYS A 144 -15.05 -25.33 16.59
C LYS A 144 -16.29 -24.89 15.80
N THR A 145 -16.71 -23.63 15.95
CA THR A 145 -17.97 -23.10 15.39
C THR A 145 -17.83 -21.80 14.63
N LYS A 146 -16.66 -21.16 14.65
CA LYS A 146 -16.42 -19.85 14.02
C LYS A 146 -14.96 -19.66 13.66
N TYR A 147 -14.67 -18.65 12.86
CA TYR A 147 -13.32 -18.09 12.74
C TYR A 147 -13.09 -17.01 13.80
N ARG A 148 -11.88 -16.95 14.33
CA ARG A 148 -11.35 -15.75 14.98
C ARG A 148 -10.46 -15.02 13.98
N ILE A 149 -10.73 -13.73 13.80
CA ILE A 149 -9.97 -12.85 12.90
C ILE A 149 -8.80 -12.25 13.65
N TRP A 150 -7.65 -12.21 12.98
CA TRP A 150 -6.43 -11.57 13.45
C TRP A 150 -6.00 -10.51 12.42
N GLU A 151 -6.05 -9.26 12.83
CA GLU A 151 -5.71 -8.08 12.03
C GLU A 151 -4.32 -7.57 12.38
N THR A 152 -3.59 -7.11 11.37
CA THR A 152 -2.18 -6.71 11.53
C THR A 152 -1.91 -5.23 11.28
N THR A 153 -2.89 -4.51 10.73
CA THR A 153 -2.72 -3.11 10.32
C THR A 153 -3.73 -2.17 10.96
N GLU A 154 -4.99 -2.22 10.54
CA GLU A 154 -6.06 -1.30 10.96
C GLU A 154 -7.36 -2.06 11.17
N ASP A 155 -8.16 -1.61 12.14
CA ASP A 155 -9.50 -2.12 12.39
C ASP A 155 -10.37 -1.94 11.14
N ARG A 156 -11.01 -3.02 10.71
CA ARG A 156 -11.97 -3.03 9.60
C ARG A 156 -13.34 -3.39 10.15
N ILE A 157 -14.37 -2.81 9.53
CA ILE A 157 -15.76 -3.07 9.86
C ILE A 157 -16.14 -4.49 9.46
N ALA A 158 -15.67 -4.93 8.29
CA ALA A 158 -15.94 -6.26 7.77
C ALA A 158 -14.84 -6.69 6.81
N TYR A 159 -14.85 -7.98 6.48
CA TYR A 159 -13.96 -8.59 5.52
C TYR A 159 -14.77 -9.49 4.59
N PHE A 160 -14.42 -9.52 3.32
CA PHE A 160 -14.95 -10.48 2.35
C PHE A 160 -13.79 -11.00 1.51
N GLY A 161 -13.59 -12.30 1.55
CA GLY A 161 -12.47 -12.90 0.85
C GLY A 161 -12.42 -14.41 1.00
N VAL A 162 -11.38 -15.00 0.45
CA VAL A 162 -11.18 -16.44 0.46
C VAL A 162 -10.24 -16.82 1.60
N VAL A 163 -10.57 -17.89 2.32
CA VAL A 163 -9.63 -18.56 3.23
C VAL A 163 -8.78 -19.49 2.38
N LEU A 164 -7.48 -19.24 2.38
CA LEU A 164 -6.52 -20.01 1.61
C LEU A 164 -6.32 -21.40 2.25
N THR A 165 -6.09 -22.41 1.42
CA THR A 165 -5.60 -23.73 1.89
C THR A 165 -4.19 -23.61 2.47
N GLN A 166 -3.67 -24.70 3.04
CA GLN A 166 -2.30 -24.69 3.55
C GLN A 166 -1.28 -24.42 2.43
N GLU A 167 -1.52 -25.03 1.28
CA GLU A 167 -0.70 -24.92 0.06
C GLU A 167 -0.83 -23.51 -0.52
N GLU A 168 -2.05 -22.99 -0.68
CA GLU A 168 -2.29 -21.63 -1.16
C GLU A 168 -1.68 -20.57 -0.22
N CYS A 169 -1.67 -20.79 1.10
CA CYS A 169 -0.97 -19.91 2.04
C CYS A 169 0.54 -19.89 1.80
N ALA A 170 1.13 -21.04 1.46
CA ALA A 170 2.56 -21.14 1.18
C ALA A 170 2.91 -20.39 -0.12
N GLU A 171 2.14 -20.61 -1.18
CA GLU A 171 2.29 -19.91 -2.47
C GLU A 171 2.10 -18.40 -2.33
N PHE A 172 1.06 -17.98 -1.60
CA PHE A 172 0.82 -16.57 -1.29
C PHE A 172 2.05 -15.95 -0.61
N CYS A 173 2.64 -16.62 0.37
CA CYS A 173 3.80 -16.09 1.07
C CYS A 173 5.09 -16.13 0.26
N GLU A 174 5.29 -17.13 -0.61
CA GLU A 174 6.41 -17.13 -1.52
C GLU A 174 6.39 -15.90 -2.45
N LEU A 175 5.22 -15.56 -3.01
CA LEU A 175 5.03 -14.39 -3.85
C LEU A 175 5.20 -13.07 -3.10
N GLU A 176 4.59 -12.93 -1.93
CA GLU A 176 4.63 -11.70 -1.16
C GLU A 176 6.00 -11.45 -0.52
N LEU A 177 6.65 -12.48 0.03
CA LEU A 177 7.96 -12.33 0.64
C LEU A 177 9.05 -12.06 -0.41
N SER A 178 9.02 -12.75 -1.55
CA SER A 178 9.99 -12.49 -2.64
C SER A 178 9.86 -11.07 -3.21
N SER A 179 8.65 -10.53 -3.23
CA SER A 179 8.39 -9.14 -3.66
C SER A 179 8.80 -8.11 -2.61
N PHE A 180 8.74 -8.47 -1.31
CA PHE A 180 8.97 -7.55 -0.20
C PHE A 180 10.40 -7.56 0.36
N GLU A 181 11.15 -8.65 0.20
CA GLU A 181 12.55 -8.77 0.64
C GLU A 181 13.45 -7.64 0.09
N PRO A 182 13.37 -7.24 -1.20
CA PRO A 182 14.10 -6.08 -1.71
C PRO A 182 13.69 -4.76 -1.04
N GLU A 183 12.43 -4.61 -0.65
CA GLU A 183 11.92 -3.40 0.02
C GLU A 183 12.36 -3.34 1.50
N LEU A 184 12.34 -4.47 2.21
CA LEU A 184 12.92 -4.61 3.55
C LEU A 184 14.42 -4.37 3.55
N ALA A 185 15.14 -4.89 2.55
CA ALA A 185 16.56 -4.65 2.38
C ALA A 185 16.82 -3.15 2.21
N ARG A 186 16.10 -2.45 1.32
CA ARG A 186 16.18 -0.98 1.19
C ARG A 186 15.91 -0.25 2.51
N ARG A 187 14.89 -0.69 3.27
CA ARG A 187 14.52 -0.06 4.57
C ARG A 187 15.47 -0.38 5.72
N SER A 188 16.23 -1.48 5.65
CA SER A 188 17.16 -1.93 6.71
C SER A 188 18.60 -1.52 6.43
N VAL A 189 18.89 -1.00 5.23
CA VAL A 189 20.20 -0.45 4.86
C VAL A 189 20.50 0.74 5.78
N LYS A 190 21.57 0.61 6.55
CA LYS A 190 22.16 1.73 7.27
C LYS A 190 23.11 2.46 6.31
N TYR A 191 22.65 3.58 5.78
CA TYR A 191 23.51 4.50 5.03
C TYR A 191 24.50 5.18 5.97
N ASP A 192 25.72 5.39 5.50
CA ASP A 192 26.71 6.23 6.18
C ASP A 192 26.35 7.70 5.93
N LEU A 193 25.44 8.22 6.76
CA LEU A 193 24.93 9.58 6.68
C LEU A 193 26.02 10.59 7.10
N ARG A 194 26.88 10.94 6.15
CA ARG A 194 27.98 11.90 6.33
C ARG A 194 27.79 13.16 5.49
N GLN A 195 28.36 14.26 5.96
CA GLN A 195 28.54 15.43 5.10
C GLN A 195 29.63 15.16 4.07
N VAL A 196 29.40 15.60 2.83
CA VAL A 196 30.37 15.50 1.75
C VAL A 196 30.69 16.90 1.25
N ILE A 197 31.98 17.24 1.28
CA ILE A 197 32.50 18.55 0.89
C ILE A 197 33.22 18.39 -0.45
N ASP A 198 32.85 19.21 -1.44
CA ASP A 198 33.50 19.24 -2.75
C ASP A 198 33.69 20.69 -3.23
N GLY A 199 34.85 21.26 -2.88
CA GLY A 199 35.17 22.66 -3.07
C GLY A 199 34.32 23.55 -2.15
N ASP A 200 33.64 24.53 -2.74
CA ASP A 200 32.72 25.41 -2.01
C ASP A 200 31.34 24.80 -1.74
N TYR A 201 31.06 23.60 -2.26
CA TYR A 201 29.76 22.94 -2.11
C TYR A 201 29.80 21.90 -0.99
N VAL A 202 28.71 21.82 -0.23
CA VAL A 202 28.54 20.83 0.85
C VAL A 202 27.20 20.14 0.70
N ALA A 203 27.21 18.82 0.57
CA ALA A 203 26.05 17.96 0.65
C ALA A 203 25.83 17.52 2.10
N THR A 204 24.70 17.91 2.69
CA THR A 204 24.39 17.69 4.10
C THR A 204 23.15 16.81 4.27
N PRO A 205 23.24 15.70 5.05
CA PRO A 205 22.06 14.94 5.42
C PRO A 205 21.24 15.71 6.46
N ILE A 206 19.95 15.88 6.20
CA ILE A 206 19.00 16.55 7.09
C ILE A 206 17.79 15.66 7.25
N LYS A 207 17.40 15.41 8.50
CA LYS A 207 16.16 14.69 8.81
C LYS A 207 14.97 15.53 8.36
N ASN A 208 14.09 14.94 7.56
CA ASN A 208 12.92 15.62 7.07
C ASN A 208 11.96 15.94 8.24
N ALA A 209 11.32 17.10 8.20
CA ALA A 209 10.39 17.52 9.26
C ALA A 209 8.99 16.91 9.09
N PHE A 210 8.62 16.52 7.87
CA PHE A 210 7.28 16.03 7.52
C PHE A 210 7.21 14.50 7.44
N ASN A 211 8.35 13.82 7.39
CA ASN A 211 8.44 12.38 7.40
C ASN A 211 9.68 11.93 8.19
N SER A 212 9.78 10.63 8.48
CA SER A 212 10.90 10.10 9.26
C SER A 212 12.20 9.88 8.47
N LYS A 213 12.25 10.29 7.19
CA LYS A 213 13.37 10.03 6.27
C LYS A 213 14.47 11.10 6.36
N THR A 214 15.62 10.84 5.73
CA THR A 214 16.77 11.74 5.67
C THR A 214 17.04 12.19 4.24
N ALA A 215 16.96 13.51 4.00
CA ALA A 215 17.24 14.12 2.71
C ALA A 215 18.63 14.75 2.67
N TYR A 216 19.33 14.61 1.54
CA TYR A 216 20.56 15.34 1.26
C TYR A 216 20.25 16.68 0.61
N TRP A 217 20.85 17.74 1.15
CA TRP A 217 20.73 19.10 0.66
C TRP A 217 22.10 19.67 0.31
N MET A 218 22.21 20.26 -0.87
CA MET A 218 23.43 20.93 -1.33
C MET A 218 23.39 22.40 -0.98
N THR A 219 24.42 22.86 -0.28
CA THR A 219 24.70 24.27 0.03
C THR A 219 26.00 24.69 -0.63
N LYS A 220 26.23 26.00 -0.76
CA LYS A 220 27.48 26.58 -1.26
C LYS A 220 27.97 27.69 -0.33
N LYS A 221 29.29 27.77 -0.12
CA LYS A 221 29.94 28.87 0.60
C LYS A 221 29.49 30.23 0.05
N GLY A 222 29.05 31.12 0.94
CA GLY A 222 28.57 32.46 0.59
C GLY A 222 27.09 32.54 0.22
N TYR A 223 26.35 31.42 0.24
CA TYR A 223 24.91 31.36 -0.05
C TYR A 223 24.13 30.91 1.19
N THR A 224 22.94 31.48 1.38
CA THR A 224 21.99 31.09 2.45
C THR A 224 20.88 30.15 1.96
N VAL A 225 20.98 29.69 0.70
CA VAL A 225 20.02 28.81 0.04
C VAL A 225 20.60 27.41 -0.15
N ALA A 226 19.72 26.43 -0.31
CA ALA A 226 20.08 25.04 -0.54
C ALA A 226 19.23 24.43 -1.65
N VAL A 227 19.77 23.41 -2.33
CA VAL A 227 19.04 22.60 -3.30
C VAL A 227 18.85 21.19 -2.75
N TYR A 228 17.63 20.68 -2.81
CA TYR A 228 17.35 19.27 -2.53
C TYR A 228 18.07 18.39 -3.55
N MET A 229 18.79 17.38 -3.06
CA MET A 229 19.49 16.42 -3.92
C MET A 229 18.66 15.14 -4.07
N PHE A 230 18.57 14.35 -3.01
CA PHE A 230 17.85 13.09 -2.96
C PHE A 230 17.51 12.70 -1.51
N THR A 231 16.69 11.67 -1.33
CA THR A 231 16.38 11.10 -0.01
C THR A 231 17.11 9.76 0.12
N ALA A 232 17.87 9.57 1.20
CA ALA A 232 18.75 8.42 1.36
C ALA A 232 17.99 7.10 1.29
N GLU A 233 16.82 7.03 1.95
CA GLU A 233 15.94 5.86 1.98
C GLU A 233 15.24 5.57 0.64
N ASP A 234 15.34 6.46 -0.35
CA ASP A 234 14.82 6.24 -1.70
C ASP A 234 15.89 5.71 -2.67
N CYS A 235 17.15 5.57 -2.23
CA CYS A 235 18.23 4.98 -3.03
C CYS A 235 18.02 3.49 -3.28
N PHE A 236 18.48 2.99 -4.43
CA PHE A 236 18.37 1.57 -4.80
C PHE A 236 19.35 0.65 -4.04
N GLY A 237 20.12 1.18 -3.10
CA GLY A 237 21.07 0.45 -2.25
C GLY A 237 22.21 1.35 -1.79
N ILE A 238 23.20 0.77 -1.07
CA ILE A 238 24.40 1.51 -0.62
C ILE A 238 25.22 2.00 -1.82
N GLU A 239 25.34 1.20 -2.88
CA GLU A 239 26.11 1.58 -4.07
C GLU A 239 25.52 2.79 -4.80
N ASP A 240 24.18 2.84 -4.98
CA ASP A 240 23.49 4.01 -5.56
C ASP A 240 23.62 5.24 -4.64
N PHE A 241 23.50 5.06 -3.32
CA PHE A 241 23.71 6.12 -2.35
C PHE A 241 25.13 6.72 -2.43
N GLU A 242 26.14 5.85 -2.45
CA GLU A 242 27.55 6.26 -2.56
C GLU A 242 27.83 6.92 -3.91
N ALA A 243 27.28 6.38 -5.00
CA ALA A 243 27.42 6.93 -6.35
C ALA A 243 26.91 8.39 -6.42
N ARG A 244 25.78 8.70 -5.79
CA ARG A 244 25.21 10.07 -5.73
C ARG A 244 26.09 11.06 -4.96
N LEU A 245 26.94 10.57 -4.07
CA LEU A 245 27.87 11.36 -3.28
C LEU A 245 29.30 11.42 -3.87
N THR A 246 29.54 10.77 -5.01
CA THR A 246 30.79 10.91 -5.76
C THR A 246 30.90 12.29 -6.40
N LYS A 247 32.11 12.67 -6.83
CA LYS A 247 32.33 13.93 -7.57
C LYS A 247 31.40 14.07 -8.77
N ASP A 248 31.20 12.99 -9.54
CA ASP A 248 30.34 12.99 -10.73
C ASP A 248 28.87 13.15 -10.34
N GLY A 249 28.41 12.41 -9.31
CA GLY A 249 27.05 12.54 -8.78
C GLY A 249 26.75 13.96 -8.25
N LEU A 250 27.73 14.60 -7.61
CA LEU A 250 27.60 15.98 -7.13
C LEU A 250 27.53 17.00 -8.28
N GLN A 251 28.10 16.74 -9.46
CA GLN A 251 28.12 17.73 -10.56
C GLN A 251 26.72 18.09 -11.06
N GLU A 252 25.79 17.14 -11.09
CA GLU A 252 24.40 17.40 -11.49
C GLU A 252 23.75 18.42 -10.56
N TYR A 253 23.88 18.22 -9.25
CA TYR A 253 23.31 19.12 -8.24
C TYR A 253 24.04 20.46 -8.18
N LYS A 254 25.35 20.50 -8.41
CA LYS A 254 26.11 21.74 -8.55
C LYS A 254 25.60 22.55 -9.74
N THR A 255 25.36 21.89 -10.87
CA THR A 255 24.79 22.54 -12.06
C THR A 255 23.40 23.07 -11.78
N LEU A 256 22.56 22.29 -11.08
CA LEU A 256 21.22 22.73 -10.66
C LEU A 256 21.28 23.94 -9.71
N PHE A 257 22.21 23.94 -8.74
CA PHE A 257 22.43 25.07 -7.83
C PHE A 257 22.82 26.33 -8.60
N ARG A 258 23.82 26.23 -9.49
CA ARG A 258 24.24 27.35 -10.34
C ARG A 258 23.10 27.91 -11.17
N ASN A 259 22.35 27.04 -11.83
CA ASN A 259 21.24 27.45 -12.68
C ASN A 259 20.12 28.15 -11.88
N LYS A 260 19.89 27.76 -10.63
CA LYS A 260 18.85 28.36 -9.79
C LYS A 260 19.26 29.65 -9.11
N PHE A 261 20.53 29.79 -8.75
CA PHE A 261 20.97 30.82 -7.80
C PHE A 261 22.18 31.63 -8.25
N GLU A 262 22.89 31.22 -9.30
CA GLU A 262 24.09 31.92 -9.80
C GLU A 262 23.91 32.49 -11.21
N ASN A 263 22.99 31.95 -11.99
CA ASN A 263 22.68 32.48 -13.31
C ASN A 263 21.70 33.65 -13.19
N ASP A 264 22.26 34.85 -13.00
CA ASP A 264 21.58 36.15 -13.04
C ASP A 264 21.31 36.62 -14.49
N ASP A 265 20.59 35.82 -15.29
CA ASP A 265 19.97 36.37 -16.50
C ASP A 265 18.59 36.94 -16.15
N LEU A 266 18.63 38.23 -15.74
CA LEU A 266 17.55 39.24 -15.78
C LEU A 266 16.32 39.01 -14.88
N ALA A 267 16.40 39.49 -13.64
CA ALA A 267 15.28 40.17 -12.99
C ALA A 267 15.64 41.65 -12.80
N VAL A 268 15.44 42.43 -13.86
CA VAL A 268 15.33 43.90 -13.75
C VAL A 268 14.15 44.18 -12.82
N TYR A 269 14.41 44.91 -11.75
CA TYR A 269 13.41 45.46 -10.82
C TYR A 269 12.40 46.35 -11.54
#